data_AF-B0BLW5-F1
#
_entry.id   AF-B0BLW5-F1
#
_cell.length_a   1.000
_cell.length_b   1.000
_cell.length_c   1.000
_cell.angle_alpha   90.00
_cell.angle_beta   90.00
_cell.angle_gamma   90.00
#
_symmetry.space_group_name_H-M   'P 1'
#
loop_
_entity.id
_entity.type
_entity.pdbx_description
1 polymer ?
#
loop_
_entity_poly.entity_id
_entity_poly.type
_entity_poly.pdbx_seq_one_letter_code
_entity_poly.pdbx_strand_id
1 'polypeptide(L)'
;MAMGYKLLGVDLTEVSSLDAALNLAGLSWDCPTLVLGEVALCYMDPARSTALIGWAAERFRDSRFVLYEQSCPSDPFGRVMTSHFASLNSPLLSLSEFPHIQDQEQRFLHKGWKTCRALDMNEFCASCVPLPEVQRIHNLEPFDEFEELHLKCSHYFILVASQGFLAEHPCLCPVPERCTEFEMGPRPVPSGSLAAVPFPVPVTGLRRFGHRSCHMASHGVVTTGGFGEKDGRHQRWAATAFSYPSLRRKGHFGSRWTFFSNSSCRGGINLGTCRRGLHSESDADEFTA
;
A
#
# COMPACT_ATOMS: atom_id res chain seq x y z
N MET A 1 -7.50 39.59 -19.52
CA MET A 1 -7.58 38.12 -19.43
C MET A 1 -6.16 37.60 -19.55
N ALA A 2 -5.68 36.77 -18.62
CA ALA A 2 -4.34 36.21 -18.70
C ALA A 2 -4.21 35.38 -19.99
N MET A 3 -3.25 35.73 -20.85
CA MET A 3 -3.14 35.23 -22.24
C MET A 3 -2.75 33.74 -22.36
N GLY A 4 -2.71 32.97 -21.26
CA GLY A 4 -2.25 31.58 -21.25
C GLY A 4 -3.11 30.60 -20.45
N TYR A 5 -4.27 31.00 -19.93
CA TYR A 5 -5.14 30.11 -19.13
C TYR A 5 -6.58 30.20 -19.59
N LYS A 6 -7.22 29.03 -19.73
CA LYS A 6 -8.64 28.88 -20.07
C LYS A 6 -9.26 27.79 -19.20
N LEU A 7 -10.48 28.03 -18.74
CA LEU A 7 -11.28 27.07 -18.00
C LEU A 7 -12.53 26.76 -18.82
N LEU A 8 -12.76 25.47 -19.09
CA LEU A 8 -13.87 24.99 -19.91
C LEU A 8 -14.69 23.98 -19.10
N GLY A 9 -16.01 24.19 -19.05
CA GLY A 9 -16.94 23.20 -18.49
C GLY A 9 -17.32 22.19 -19.56
N VAL A 10 -16.77 20.98 -19.49
CA VAL A 10 -17.03 19.91 -20.46
C VAL A 10 -17.16 18.57 -19.76
N ASP A 11 -18.09 17.74 -20.21
CA ASP A 11 -18.15 16.34 -19.84
C ASP A 11 -17.11 15.53 -20.64
N LEU A 12 -16.11 15.00 -19.95
CA LEU A 12 -15.02 14.23 -20.57
C LEU A 12 -15.48 12.88 -21.14
N THR A 13 -16.69 12.41 -20.81
CA THR A 13 -17.27 11.20 -21.41
C THR A 13 -17.73 11.42 -22.85
N GLU A 14 -17.89 12.68 -23.27
CA GLU A 14 -18.36 13.07 -24.60
C GLU A 14 -17.23 13.75 -25.40
N VAL A 15 -16.35 12.93 -25.99
CA VAL A 15 -15.13 13.39 -26.71
C VAL A 15 -15.42 14.39 -27.83
N SER A 16 -16.56 14.28 -28.52
CA SER A 16 -16.97 15.24 -29.56
C SER A 16 -17.22 16.65 -28.99
N SER A 17 -17.80 16.72 -27.80
CA SER A 17 -18.05 17.98 -27.09
C SER A 17 -16.75 18.59 -26.59
N LEU A 18 -15.83 17.75 -26.08
CA LEU A 18 -14.48 18.15 -25.70
C LEU A 18 -13.70 18.74 -26.88
N ASP A 19 -13.72 18.06 -28.03
CA ASP A 19 -13.06 18.52 -29.24
C ASP A 19 -13.58 19.89 -29.69
N ALA A 20 -14.91 20.05 -29.75
CA ALA A 20 -15.54 21.31 -30.11
C ALA A 20 -15.19 22.45 -29.14
N ALA A 21 -15.20 22.16 -27.83
CA ALA A 21 -14.87 23.14 -26.80
C ALA A 21 -13.41 23.60 -26.88
N LEU A 22 -12.46 22.67 -27.11
CA LEU A 22 -11.04 23.00 -27.25
C LEU A 22 -10.75 23.78 -28.54
N ASN A 23 -11.43 23.44 -29.64
CA ASN A 23 -11.37 24.20 -30.88
C ASN A 23 -11.91 25.63 -30.70
N LEU A 24 -13.06 25.78 -30.06
CA LEU A 24 -13.64 27.11 -29.77
C LEU A 24 -12.73 27.92 -28.83
N ALA A 25 -12.04 27.24 -27.91
CA ALA A 25 -11.03 27.84 -27.06
C ALA A 25 -9.74 28.21 -27.80
N GLY A 26 -9.58 27.82 -29.07
CA GLY A 26 -8.41 28.14 -29.88
C GLY A 26 -7.16 27.34 -29.49
N LEU A 27 -7.32 26.10 -29.04
CA LEU A 27 -6.21 25.19 -28.80
C LEU A 27 -5.45 24.94 -30.12
N SER A 28 -4.12 25.05 -30.09
CA SER A 28 -3.27 24.68 -31.23
C SER A 28 -2.89 23.21 -31.15
N TRP A 29 -3.31 22.42 -32.13
CA TRP A 29 -3.08 20.97 -32.19
C TRP A 29 -1.66 20.59 -32.59
N ASP A 30 -0.91 21.50 -33.21
CA ASP A 30 0.47 21.28 -33.68
C ASP A 30 1.52 21.47 -32.57
N CYS A 31 1.10 21.98 -31.40
CA CYS A 31 2.01 22.21 -30.28
C CYS A 31 2.25 20.94 -29.46
N PRO A 32 3.48 20.72 -28.95
CA PRO A 32 3.73 19.65 -27.99
C PRO A 32 2.80 19.78 -26.78
N THR A 33 2.01 18.74 -26.51
CA THR A 33 0.91 18.82 -25.53
C THR A 33 1.09 17.83 -24.38
N LEU A 34 0.94 18.32 -23.16
CA LEU A 34 0.86 17.50 -21.96
C LEU A 34 -0.61 17.39 -21.53
N VAL A 35 -1.13 16.17 -21.46
CA VAL A 35 -2.45 15.83 -20.92
C VAL A 35 -2.24 15.25 -19.52
N LEU A 36 -2.94 15.79 -18.53
CA LEU A 36 -2.87 15.35 -17.14
C LEU A 36 -4.22 14.78 -16.71
N GLY A 37 -4.22 13.52 -16.27
CA GLY A 37 -5.32 12.90 -15.55
C GLY A 37 -4.88 12.57 -14.13
N GLU A 38 -5.48 13.22 -13.14
CA GLU A 38 -5.15 12.98 -11.74
C GLU A 38 -6.42 12.54 -11.02
N VAL A 39 -6.55 11.24 -10.76
CA VAL A 39 -7.70 10.60 -10.12
C VAL A 39 -9.02 11.05 -10.78
N ALA A 40 -9.14 10.83 -12.09
CA ALA A 40 -10.23 11.38 -12.90
C ALA A 40 -10.91 10.34 -13.79
N LEU A 41 -10.13 9.63 -14.61
CA LEU A 41 -10.62 8.59 -15.51
C LEU A 41 -11.10 7.36 -14.72
N CYS A 42 -10.58 7.14 -13.52
CA CYS A 42 -10.98 6.04 -12.64
C CYS A 42 -12.48 6.03 -12.32
N TYR A 43 -13.14 7.20 -12.33
CA TYR A 43 -14.59 7.35 -12.09
C TYR A 43 -15.45 7.27 -13.34
N MET A 44 -14.84 7.29 -14.53
CA MET A 44 -15.56 7.22 -15.79
C MET A 44 -15.85 5.77 -16.15
N ASP A 45 -16.94 5.55 -16.90
CA ASP A 45 -17.18 4.28 -17.57
C ASP A 45 -15.92 3.85 -18.37
N PRO A 46 -15.48 2.58 -18.26
CA PRO A 46 -14.25 2.11 -18.90
C PRO A 46 -14.22 2.34 -20.41
N ALA A 47 -15.33 2.18 -21.12
CA ALA A 47 -15.39 2.41 -22.56
C ALA A 47 -15.25 3.89 -22.90
N ARG A 48 -15.90 4.77 -22.11
CA ARG A 48 -15.80 6.25 -22.28
C ARG A 48 -14.39 6.77 -22.00
N SER A 49 -13.78 6.39 -20.90
CA SER A 49 -12.39 6.79 -20.59
C SER A 49 -11.40 6.20 -21.60
N THR A 50 -11.66 5.00 -22.12
CA THR A 50 -10.84 4.41 -23.19
C THR A 50 -10.97 5.18 -24.50
N ALA A 51 -12.18 5.66 -24.83
CA ALA A 51 -12.40 6.52 -25.98
C ALA A 51 -11.65 7.87 -25.85
N LEU A 52 -11.63 8.46 -24.65
CA LEU A 52 -10.87 9.68 -24.36
C LEU A 52 -9.36 9.48 -24.57
N ILE A 53 -8.80 8.36 -24.08
CA ILE A 53 -7.38 8.00 -24.26
C ILE A 53 -7.02 7.89 -25.75
N GLY A 54 -7.88 7.24 -26.55
CA GLY A 54 -7.68 7.10 -28.00
C GLY A 54 -7.82 8.43 -28.73
N TRP A 55 -8.85 9.22 -28.40
CA TRP A 55 -9.04 10.56 -28.95
C TRP A 55 -7.81 11.44 -28.71
N ALA A 56 -7.22 11.41 -27.52
CA ALA A 56 -6.02 12.18 -27.22
C ALA A 56 -4.81 11.75 -28.07
N ALA A 57 -4.63 10.44 -28.28
CA ALA A 57 -3.58 9.92 -29.18
C ALA A 57 -3.78 10.35 -30.63
N GLU A 58 -5.02 10.39 -31.11
CA GLU A 58 -5.35 10.80 -32.47
C GLU A 58 -5.17 12.31 -32.71
N ARG A 59 -5.53 13.13 -31.71
CA ARG A 59 -5.51 14.60 -31.86
C ARG A 59 -4.15 15.23 -31.65
N PHE A 60 -3.32 14.70 -30.75
CA PHE A 60 -2.05 15.30 -30.41
C PHE A 60 -0.87 14.49 -30.97
N ARG A 61 -0.30 14.99 -32.08
CA ARG A 61 0.84 14.36 -32.77
C ARG A 61 2.05 14.17 -31.87
N ASP A 62 2.40 15.21 -31.12
CA ASP A 62 3.53 15.22 -30.18
C ASP A 62 2.96 15.46 -28.78
N SER A 63 2.80 14.39 -28.01
CA SER A 63 2.15 14.50 -26.71
C SER A 63 2.67 13.56 -25.64
N ARG A 64 2.35 13.92 -24.39
CA ARG A 64 2.41 13.02 -23.25
C ARG A 64 1.07 13.00 -22.53
N PHE A 65 0.65 11.82 -22.11
CA PHE A 65 -0.44 11.65 -21.15
C PHE A 65 0.17 11.16 -19.85
N VAL A 66 0.01 11.93 -18.78
CA VAL A 66 0.38 11.52 -17.42
C VAL A 66 -0.90 11.20 -16.66
N LEU A 67 -0.99 9.98 -16.14
CA LEU A 67 -2.14 9.50 -15.40
C LEU A 67 -1.72 9.05 -14.00
N TYR A 68 -2.36 9.56 -12.96
CA TYR A 68 -2.18 9.13 -11.57
C TYR A 68 -3.50 8.62 -11.00
N GLU A 69 -3.63 7.31 -10.77
CA GLU A 69 -4.88 6.67 -10.34
C GLU A 69 -4.65 5.42 -9.48
N GLN A 70 -5.74 4.82 -9.00
CA GLN A 70 -5.73 3.60 -8.20
C GLN A 70 -5.58 2.32 -9.05
N SER A 71 -5.07 1.26 -8.43
CA SER A 71 -4.99 -0.10 -8.98
C SER A 71 -5.20 -1.16 -7.91
N CYS A 72 -5.17 -2.44 -8.30
CA CYS A 72 -5.15 -3.61 -7.43
C CYS A 72 -6.39 -3.75 -6.52
N PRO A 73 -7.62 -3.87 -7.06
CA PRO A 73 -8.86 -3.89 -6.25
C PRO A 73 -9.07 -5.16 -5.41
N SER A 74 -8.33 -6.23 -5.69
CA SER A 74 -8.69 -7.59 -5.26
C SER A 74 -8.11 -8.03 -3.93
N ASP A 75 -7.04 -7.39 -3.46
CA ASP A 75 -6.39 -7.73 -2.20
C ASP A 75 -7.14 -7.12 -0.99
N PRO A 76 -6.75 -7.42 0.27
CA PRO A 76 -7.43 -6.87 1.44
C PRO A 76 -7.50 -5.34 1.47
N PHE A 77 -6.43 -4.63 1.07
CA PHE A 77 -6.41 -3.17 1.04
C PHE A 77 -7.27 -2.65 -0.11
N GLY A 78 -7.11 -3.22 -1.31
CA GLY A 78 -7.92 -2.89 -2.49
C GLY A 78 -9.42 -3.04 -2.28
N ARG A 79 -9.85 -4.06 -1.55
CA ARG A 79 -11.27 -4.25 -1.18
C ARG A 79 -11.79 -3.17 -0.24
N VAL A 80 -10.97 -2.75 0.73
CA VAL A 80 -11.31 -1.64 1.63
C VAL A 80 -11.38 -0.34 0.85
N MET A 81 -10.39 -0.08 -0.02
CA MET A 81 -10.33 1.09 -0.89
C MET A 81 -11.56 1.19 -1.79
N THR A 82 -11.89 0.14 -2.55
CA THR A 82 -13.04 0.12 -3.45
C THR A 82 -14.37 0.29 -2.69
N SER A 83 -14.52 -0.38 -1.54
CA SER A 83 -15.70 -0.21 -0.67
C SER A 83 -15.82 1.21 -0.14
N HIS A 84 -14.70 1.86 0.23
CA HIS A 84 -14.68 3.23 0.70
C HIS A 84 -15.18 4.19 -0.39
N PHE A 85 -14.63 4.13 -1.60
CA PHE A 85 -15.07 4.96 -2.72
C PHE A 85 -16.53 4.71 -3.13
N ALA A 86 -16.98 3.46 -3.10
CA ALA A 86 -18.39 3.13 -3.32
C ALA A 86 -19.31 3.75 -2.25
N SER A 87 -18.90 3.75 -0.97
CA SER A 87 -19.66 4.36 0.13
C SER A 87 -19.79 5.88 0.00
N LEU A 88 -18.87 6.52 -0.73
CA LEU A 88 -18.90 7.94 -1.07
C LEU A 88 -19.66 8.26 -2.36
N ASN A 89 -20.38 7.29 -2.94
CA ASN A 89 -21.03 7.40 -4.26
C ASN A 89 -20.07 7.80 -5.40
N SER A 90 -18.80 7.44 -5.27
CA SER A 90 -17.75 7.73 -6.26
C SER A 90 -16.98 6.45 -6.60
N PRO A 91 -17.64 5.41 -7.13
CA PRO A 91 -17.00 4.12 -7.37
C PRO A 91 -15.87 4.23 -8.41
N LEU A 92 -14.80 3.47 -8.19
CA LEU A 92 -13.66 3.36 -9.10
C LEU A 92 -14.01 2.42 -10.27
N LEU A 93 -14.80 2.93 -11.22
CA LEU A 93 -15.35 2.18 -12.36
C LEU A 93 -14.28 1.55 -13.26
N SER A 94 -13.16 2.22 -13.51
CA SER A 94 -12.10 1.67 -14.38
C SER A 94 -11.49 0.36 -13.88
N LEU A 95 -11.57 0.07 -12.57
CA LEU A 95 -10.97 -1.13 -11.97
C LEU A 95 -11.72 -2.43 -12.31
N SER A 96 -12.92 -2.34 -12.90
CA SER A 96 -13.67 -3.53 -13.35
C SER A 96 -13.05 -4.16 -14.60
N GLU A 97 -12.43 -3.35 -15.48
CA GLU A 97 -11.80 -3.78 -16.73
C GLU A 97 -10.27 -3.71 -16.68
N PHE A 98 -9.71 -2.74 -15.95
CA PHE A 98 -8.26 -2.49 -15.88
C PHE A 98 -7.78 -2.54 -14.42
N PRO A 99 -7.81 -3.71 -13.77
CA PRO A 99 -7.50 -3.85 -12.35
C PRO A 99 -6.01 -3.64 -12.01
N HIS A 100 -5.09 -3.88 -12.94
CA HIS A 100 -3.65 -3.79 -12.70
C HIS A 100 -2.98 -2.71 -13.55
N ILE A 101 -1.80 -2.26 -13.10
CA ILE A 101 -1.01 -1.23 -13.76
C ILE A 101 -0.66 -1.65 -15.20
N GLN A 102 -0.37 -2.93 -15.42
CA GLN A 102 -0.08 -3.48 -16.75
C GLN A 102 -1.31 -3.42 -17.68
N ASP A 103 -2.52 -3.57 -17.15
CA ASP A 103 -3.75 -3.44 -17.95
C ASP A 103 -3.89 -2.00 -18.47
N GLN A 104 -3.51 -1.00 -17.65
CA GLN A 104 -3.50 0.41 -18.05
C GLN A 104 -2.40 0.68 -19.10
N GLU A 105 -1.19 0.13 -18.94
CA GLU A 105 -0.15 0.25 -19.97
C GLU A 105 -0.65 -0.29 -21.32
N GLN A 106 -1.22 -1.50 -21.33
CA GLN A 106 -1.79 -2.11 -22.53
C GLN A 106 -2.95 -1.31 -23.09
N ARG A 107 -3.82 -0.76 -22.25
CA ARG A 107 -4.94 0.08 -22.67
C ARG A 107 -4.49 1.29 -23.48
N PHE A 108 -3.45 1.99 -23.03
CA PHE A 108 -2.88 3.12 -23.77
C PHE A 108 -2.22 2.68 -25.08
N LEU A 109 -1.39 1.63 -25.05
CA LEU A 109 -0.72 1.11 -26.25
C LEU A 109 -1.74 0.68 -27.33
N HIS A 110 -2.78 -0.05 -26.96
CA HIS A 110 -3.85 -0.46 -27.88
C HIS A 110 -4.66 0.73 -28.45
N LYS A 111 -4.66 1.87 -27.75
CA LYS A 111 -5.34 3.11 -28.19
C LYS A 111 -4.43 4.02 -29.01
N GLY A 112 -3.30 3.49 -29.49
CA GLY A 112 -2.44 4.14 -30.46
C GLY A 112 -1.24 4.87 -29.85
N TRP A 113 -1.09 4.89 -28.52
CA TRP A 113 0.09 5.47 -27.87
C TRP A 113 1.35 4.69 -28.21
N LYS A 114 2.39 5.38 -28.71
CA LYS A 114 3.64 4.75 -29.20
C LYS A 114 4.45 4.11 -28.07
N THR A 115 4.50 4.77 -26.92
CA THR A 115 5.16 4.25 -25.72
C THR A 115 4.26 4.49 -24.52
N CYS A 116 4.31 3.58 -23.55
CA CYS A 116 3.60 3.71 -22.29
C CYS A 116 4.38 2.98 -21.21
N ARG A 117 4.54 3.63 -20.06
CA ARG A 117 5.16 3.04 -18.88
C ARG A 117 4.41 3.49 -17.64
N ALA A 118 4.29 2.61 -16.67
CA ALA A 118 3.72 2.92 -15.37
C ALA A 118 4.53 2.31 -14.23
N LEU A 119 4.53 3.00 -13.09
CA LEU A 119 5.17 2.61 -11.85
C LEU A 119 4.13 2.73 -10.73
N ASP A 120 4.15 1.78 -9.79
CA ASP A 120 3.46 2.05 -8.52
C ASP A 120 4.16 3.18 -7.74
N MET A 121 3.50 3.74 -6.72
CA MET A 121 4.10 4.87 -6.01
C MET A 121 5.30 4.49 -5.14
N ASN A 122 5.49 3.21 -4.79
CA ASN A 122 6.72 2.77 -4.12
C ASN A 122 7.90 2.79 -5.10
N GLU A 123 7.71 2.23 -6.29
CA GLU A 123 8.69 2.26 -7.37
C GLU A 123 9.02 3.70 -7.78
N PHE A 124 8.01 4.56 -7.91
CA PHE A 124 8.20 5.97 -8.21
C PHE A 124 9.03 6.69 -7.14
N CYS A 125 8.69 6.53 -5.86
CA CYS A 125 9.45 7.11 -4.76
C CYS A 125 10.89 6.59 -4.72
N ALA A 126 11.12 5.31 -5.00
CA ALA A 126 12.46 4.71 -4.98
C ALA A 126 13.33 5.13 -6.17
N SER A 127 12.74 5.38 -7.35
CA SER A 127 13.49 5.61 -8.59
C SER A 127 13.53 7.06 -9.06
N CYS A 128 12.48 7.84 -8.76
CA CYS A 128 12.27 9.16 -9.34
C CYS A 128 12.42 10.30 -8.31
N VAL A 129 12.37 10.01 -7.01
CA VAL A 129 12.50 11.03 -5.95
C VAL A 129 13.93 11.05 -5.42
N PRO A 130 14.66 12.18 -5.49
CA PRO A 130 16.02 12.26 -4.99
C PRO A 130 16.10 12.02 -3.47
N LEU A 131 17.14 11.32 -3.01
CA LEU A 131 17.36 11.05 -1.58
C LEU A 131 17.30 12.31 -0.68
N PRO A 132 17.85 13.47 -1.07
CA PRO A 132 17.72 14.68 -0.26
C PRO A 132 16.26 15.12 -0.06
N GLU A 133 15.40 14.88 -1.05
CA GLU A 133 13.98 15.23 -0.99
C GLU A 133 13.23 14.24 -0.06
N VAL A 134 13.55 12.95 -0.16
CA VAL A 134 13.05 11.92 0.78
C VAL A 134 13.44 12.27 2.22
N GLN A 135 14.70 12.64 2.47
CA GLN A 135 15.18 13.06 3.79
C GLN A 135 14.49 14.34 4.28
N ARG A 136 14.29 15.32 3.40
CA ARG A 136 13.58 16.55 3.76
C ARG A 136 12.15 16.25 4.22
N ILE A 137 11.43 15.38 3.50
CA ILE A 137 10.06 14.98 3.83
C ILE A 137 10.01 14.22 5.15
N HIS A 138 10.90 13.25 5.38
CA HIS A 138 10.97 12.51 6.65
C HIS A 138 11.22 13.39 7.88
N ASN A 139 11.82 14.57 7.69
CA ASN A 139 12.10 15.51 8.78
C ASN A 139 10.96 16.53 9.04
N LEU A 140 9.86 16.49 8.26
CA LEU A 140 8.73 17.40 8.47
C LEU A 140 7.93 17.05 9.73
N GLU A 141 7.69 15.76 9.95
CA GLU A 141 6.95 15.25 11.11
C GLU A 141 7.38 13.82 11.47
N PRO A 142 7.28 13.41 12.75
CA PRO A 142 7.42 12.02 13.13
C PRO A 142 6.36 11.15 12.46
N PHE A 143 6.78 10.05 11.83
CA PHE A 143 5.90 9.12 11.14
C PHE A 143 6.28 7.68 11.49
N ASP A 144 5.31 6.84 11.87
CA ASP A 144 5.50 5.45 12.28
C ASP A 144 4.61 4.43 11.54
N GLU A 145 3.75 4.88 10.61
CA GLU A 145 2.80 4.04 9.85
C GLU A 145 3.36 3.60 8.48
N PHE A 146 4.62 3.14 8.44
CA PHE A 146 5.32 2.80 7.19
C PHE A 146 4.67 1.66 6.41
N GLU A 147 4.13 0.66 7.11
CA GLU A 147 3.42 -0.46 6.49
C GLU A 147 2.15 0.00 5.78
N GLU A 148 1.41 0.94 6.38
CA GLU A 148 0.18 1.50 5.79
C GLU A 148 0.49 2.41 4.60
N LEU A 149 1.55 3.22 4.71
CA LEU A 149 2.03 4.03 3.59
C LEU A 149 2.47 3.15 2.41
N HIS A 150 3.22 2.08 2.68
CA HIS A 150 3.66 1.15 1.65
C HIS A 150 2.48 0.49 0.94
N LEU A 151 1.49 0.00 1.71
CA LEU A 151 0.24 -0.55 1.15
C LEU A 151 -0.49 0.48 0.30
N LYS A 152 -0.64 1.73 0.78
CA LYS A 152 -1.25 2.80 0.00
C LYS A 152 -0.49 3.04 -1.31
N CYS A 153 0.84 3.10 -1.26
CA CYS A 153 1.67 3.32 -2.43
C CYS A 153 1.63 2.17 -3.45
N SER A 154 1.40 0.93 -3.02
CA SER A 154 1.20 -0.23 -3.92
C SER A 154 -0.14 -0.23 -4.67
N HIS A 155 -1.07 0.64 -4.26
CA HIS A 155 -2.43 0.71 -4.81
C HIS A 155 -2.69 1.98 -5.62
N TYR A 156 -1.67 2.81 -5.80
CA TYR A 156 -1.70 3.96 -6.68
C TYR A 156 -0.52 3.87 -7.64
N PHE A 157 -0.71 4.35 -8.86
CA PHE A 157 0.32 4.34 -9.87
C PHE A 157 0.41 5.68 -10.58
N ILE A 158 1.58 5.93 -11.16
CA ILE A 158 1.79 6.97 -12.16
C ILE A 158 2.14 6.30 -13.49
N LEU A 159 1.44 6.70 -14.54
CA LEU A 159 1.63 6.24 -15.90
C LEU A 159 2.00 7.42 -16.78
N VAL A 160 2.97 7.22 -17.66
CA VAL A 160 3.28 8.16 -18.74
C VAL A 160 3.25 7.46 -20.09
N ALA A 161 2.31 7.88 -20.93
CA ALA A 161 2.25 7.52 -22.35
C ALA A 161 2.80 8.66 -23.21
N SER A 162 3.52 8.36 -24.28
CA SER A 162 4.12 9.38 -25.16
C SER A 162 3.90 9.08 -26.65
N GLN A 163 3.75 10.16 -27.43
CA GLN A 163 3.59 10.19 -28.90
C GLN A 163 4.67 11.03 -29.58
N GLY A 164 4.83 10.83 -30.89
CA GLY A 164 5.66 11.70 -31.73
C GLY A 164 7.12 11.75 -31.29
N PHE A 165 7.74 12.93 -31.32
CA PHE A 165 9.15 13.09 -30.86
C PHE A 165 9.30 12.85 -29.35
N LEU A 166 8.24 13.07 -28.56
CA LEU A 166 8.27 12.86 -27.11
C LEU A 166 8.39 11.38 -26.75
N ALA A 167 8.00 10.47 -27.64
CA ALA A 167 8.16 9.03 -27.48
C ALA A 167 9.62 8.56 -27.60
N GLU A 168 10.51 9.36 -28.18
CA GLU A 168 11.95 9.07 -28.25
C GLU A 168 12.69 9.40 -26.94
N HIS A 169 12.00 10.10 -26.03
CA HIS A 169 12.52 10.55 -24.75
C HIS A 169 11.67 10.00 -23.60
N PRO A 170 11.89 8.74 -23.17
CA PRO A 170 11.18 8.16 -22.03
C PRO A 170 11.46 8.96 -20.76
N CYS A 171 10.42 9.17 -19.94
CA CYS A 171 10.46 10.08 -18.78
C CYS A 171 10.30 9.38 -17.42
N LEU A 172 9.75 8.17 -17.38
CA LEU A 172 9.83 7.33 -16.20
C LEU A 172 11.11 6.49 -16.29
N CYS A 173 12.05 6.76 -15.39
CA CYS A 173 13.30 6.01 -15.33
C CYS A 173 13.04 4.58 -14.82
N PRO A 174 13.74 3.57 -15.33
CA PRO A 174 13.76 2.27 -14.69
C PRO A 174 14.33 2.43 -13.27
N VAL A 175 13.79 1.65 -12.32
CA VAL A 175 14.43 1.43 -11.03
C VAL A 175 15.86 0.93 -11.31
N PRO A 176 16.92 1.62 -10.84
CA PRO A 176 18.27 1.11 -10.99
C PRO A 176 18.36 -0.29 -10.38
N GLU A 177 19.06 -1.24 -11.04
CA GLU A 177 19.26 -2.62 -10.57
C GLU A 177 19.78 -2.72 -9.11
N ARG A 178 20.30 -1.64 -8.52
CA ARG A 178 20.70 -1.61 -7.10
C ARG A 178 19.55 -1.62 -6.11
N CYS A 179 18.34 -1.21 -6.50
CA CYS A 179 17.17 -1.28 -5.62
C CYS A 179 16.51 -2.67 -5.61
N THR A 180 16.94 -3.59 -6.49
CA THR A 180 16.52 -5.01 -6.44
C THR A 180 17.34 -5.85 -5.45
N GLU A 181 18.20 -5.25 -4.62
CA GLU A 181 18.94 -5.96 -3.55
C GLU A 181 18.05 -6.50 -2.42
N PHE A 182 16.73 -6.28 -2.47
CA PHE A 182 15.80 -7.28 -1.92
C PHE A 182 15.59 -8.37 -2.97
N GLU A 183 16.62 -9.21 -3.18
CA GLU A 183 16.34 -10.55 -3.67
C GLU A 183 15.40 -11.17 -2.63
N MET A 184 14.11 -11.20 -2.95
CA MET A 184 13.22 -12.15 -2.30
C MET A 184 13.84 -13.51 -2.59
N GLY A 185 14.60 -14.04 -1.63
CA GLY A 185 15.13 -15.39 -1.70
C GLY A 185 14.02 -16.32 -2.17
N PRO A 186 14.34 -17.38 -2.93
CA PRO A 186 13.36 -18.20 -3.65
C PRO A 186 12.15 -18.42 -2.76
N ARG A 187 10.97 -17.94 -3.23
CA ARG A 187 9.72 -17.97 -2.47
C ARG A 187 9.64 -19.34 -1.80
N PRO A 188 9.63 -19.41 -0.45
CA PRO A 188 9.72 -20.68 0.24
C PRO A 188 8.66 -21.61 -0.34
N VAL A 189 9.08 -22.68 -0.99
CA VAL A 189 8.14 -23.66 -1.52
C VAL A 189 7.50 -24.28 -0.27
N PRO A 190 6.19 -24.13 -0.06
CA PRO A 190 5.56 -24.66 1.14
C PRO A 190 5.77 -26.17 1.14
N SER A 191 6.61 -26.69 2.04
CA SER A 191 6.93 -28.12 2.11
C SER A 191 5.85 -28.91 2.86
N GLY A 192 4.58 -28.54 2.64
CA GLY A 192 3.41 -29.09 3.31
C GLY A 192 2.24 -28.09 3.38
N SER A 193 1.10 -28.57 3.86
CA SER A 193 -0.06 -27.73 4.18
C SER A 193 -0.28 -27.75 5.68
N LEU A 194 -0.33 -26.57 6.31
CA LEU A 194 -0.75 -26.43 7.70
C LEU A 194 -2.25 -26.16 7.71
N ALA A 195 -3.04 -27.10 8.20
CA ALA A 195 -4.46 -26.87 8.43
C ALA A 195 -4.62 -25.93 9.64
N ALA A 196 -4.89 -24.65 9.38
CA ALA A 196 -5.34 -23.74 10.42
C ALA A 196 -6.81 -24.06 10.72
N VAL A 197 -7.08 -24.63 11.90
CA VAL A 197 -8.45 -24.82 12.38
C VAL A 197 -8.80 -23.59 13.21
N PRO A 198 -9.81 -22.78 12.81
CA PRO A 198 -10.26 -21.65 13.61
C PRO A 198 -10.65 -22.15 15.00
N PHE A 199 -10.06 -21.55 16.04
CA PHE A 199 -10.39 -21.92 17.40
C PHE A 199 -11.76 -21.32 17.77
N PRO A 200 -12.73 -22.09 18.27
CA PRO A 200 -14.13 -21.66 18.38
C PRO A 200 -14.43 -20.74 19.57
N VAL A 201 -13.43 -20.31 20.35
CA VAL A 201 -13.63 -19.41 21.48
C VAL A 201 -13.20 -18.00 21.09
N PRO A 202 -14.11 -16.99 21.12
CA PRO A 202 -13.73 -15.61 20.91
C PRO A 202 -12.79 -15.19 22.05
N VAL A 203 -11.53 -14.92 21.70
CA VAL A 203 -10.53 -14.47 22.65
C VAL A 203 -10.58 -12.95 22.70
N THR A 204 -11.13 -12.41 23.78
CA THR A 204 -11.16 -10.96 24.02
C THR A 204 -9.74 -10.42 24.12
N GLY A 205 -9.49 -9.34 23.39
CA GLY A 205 -8.19 -8.67 23.37
C GLY A 205 -7.16 -9.23 22.41
N LEU A 206 -7.41 -10.29 21.64
CA LEU A 206 -6.46 -10.68 20.56
C LEU A 206 -6.57 -9.83 19.30
N ARG A 207 -7.69 -9.12 19.09
CA ARG A 207 -7.85 -8.19 17.96
C ARG A 207 -7.04 -6.92 18.21
N ARG A 208 -5.73 -7.00 17.96
CA ARG A 208 -4.75 -5.93 18.13
C ARG A 208 -3.57 -6.05 17.17
N PHE A 209 -2.90 -4.93 16.93
CA PHE A 209 -1.72 -4.78 16.06
C PHE A 209 -0.51 -4.29 16.86
N GLY A 210 0.70 -4.51 16.36
CA GLY A 210 1.94 -4.06 17.02
C GLY A 210 2.21 -4.69 18.40
N HIS A 211 1.62 -5.86 18.67
CA HIS A 211 1.82 -6.58 19.93
C HIS A 211 3.03 -7.51 19.87
N ARG A 212 3.56 -7.88 21.04
CA ARG A 212 4.61 -8.91 21.13
C ARG A 212 4.11 -10.10 21.93
N SER A 213 4.28 -11.30 21.38
CA SER A 213 3.88 -12.55 22.03
C SER A 213 5.11 -13.37 22.42
N CYS A 214 5.11 -13.94 23.63
CA CYS A 214 6.13 -14.87 24.09
C CYS A 214 5.48 -16.15 24.64
N HIS A 215 6.16 -17.28 24.42
CA HIS A 215 5.79 -18.55 25.03
C HIS A 215 6.17 -18.56 26.51
N MET A 216 5.28 -19.05 27.36
CA MET A 216 5.55 -19.33 28.77
C MET A 216 5.75 -20.83 28.96
N ALA A 217 6.74 -21.18 29.81
CA ALA A 217 7.15 -22.55 30.10
C ALA A 217 6.00 -23.51 30.46
N SER A 218 4.89 -23.01 31.02
CA SER A 218 3.72 -23.78 31.45
C SER A 218 2.55 -23.75 30.44
N HIS A 219 2.80 -24.08 29.16
CA HIS A 219 1.77 -24.11 28.11
C HIS A 219 0.97 -22.80 28.01
N GLY A 220 1.66 -21.66 27.96
CA GLY A 220 1.01 -20.36 27.84
C GLY A 220 1.60 -19.53 26.72
N VAL A 221 0.81 -18.59 26.21
CA VAL A 221 1.28 -17.49 25.38
C VAL A 221 0.90 -16.20 26.09
N VAL A 222 1.87 -15.33 26.34
CA VAL A 222 1.61 -13.98 26.82
C VAL A 222 1.78 -13.03 25.66
N THR A 223 0.73 -12.27 25.39
CA THR A 223 0.73 -11.18 24.42
C THR A 223 0.74 -9.86 25.16
N THR A 224 1.73 -9.00 24.87
CA THR A 224 1.90 -7.70 25.52
C THR A 224 1.86 -6.56 24.51
N GLY A 225 1.36 -5.41 24.97
CA GLY A 225 1.28 -4.20 24.17
C GLY A 225 0.31 -4.29 22.99
N GLY A 226 0.56 -3.46 22.00
CA GLY A 226 -0.25 -3.30 20.80
C GLY A 226 -1.43 -2.34 20.95
N PHE A 227 -2.04 -2.03 19.80
CA PHE A 227 -3.25 -1.22 19.66
C PHE A 227 -4.38 -2.10 19.16
N GLY A 228 -5.56 -1.97 19.76
CA GLY A 228 -6.72 -2.77 19.38
C GLY A 228 -8.01 -2.01 19.63
N GLU A 229 -9.11 -2.63 19.24
CA GLU A 229 -10.43 -2.03 19.36
C GLU A 229 -11.14 -2.50 20.63
N LYS A 230 -11.72 -1.57 21.39
CA LYS A 230 -12.67 -1.87 22.47
C LYS A 230 -13.85 -0.93 22.33
N ASP A 231 -15.06 -1.50 22.23
CA ASP A 231 -16.31 -0.74 22.11
C ASP A 231 -16.27 0.30 20.96
N GLY A 232 -15.70 -0.08 19.81
CA GLY A 232 -15.56 0.78 18.63
C GLY A 232 -14.46 1.84 18.72
N ARG A 233 -13.68 1.86 19.82
CA ARG A 233 -12.57 2.83 20.00
C ARG A 233 -11.22 2.13 19.94
N HIS A 234 -10.31 2.69 19.15
CA HIS A 234 -8.91 2.29 19.14
C HIS A 234 -8.22 2.78 20.42
N GLN A 235 -7.51 1.87 21.09
CA GLN A 235 -6.73 2.19 22.28
C GLN A 235 -5.56 1.24 22.45
N ARG A 236 -4.57 1.67 23.24
CA ARG A 236 -3.44 0.83 23.64
C ARG A 236 -3.93 -0.27 24.57
N TRP A 237 -3.55 -1.51 24.30
CA TRP A 237 -3.88 -2.65 25.15
C TRP A 237 -2.74 -3.00 26.12
N ALA A 238 -3.14 -3.40 27.33
CA ALA A 238 -2.25 -4.01 28.30
C ALA A 238 -1.96 -5.48 27.98
N ALA A 239 -1.10 -6.11 28.76
CA ALA A 239 -0.77 -7.53 28.61
C ALA A 239 -2.00 -8.44 28.77
N THR A 240 -2.04 -9.52 27.99
CA THR A 240 -3.07 -10.56 28.04
C THR A 240 -2.38 -11.92 27.96
N ALA A 241 -2.66 -12.78 28.92
CA ALA A 241 -2.08 -14.12 29.00
C ALA A 241 -3.11 -15.16 28.58
N PHE A 242 -2.69 -16.14 27.80
CA PHE A 242 -3.50 -17.26 27.33
C PHE A 242 -2.84 -18.55 27.78
N SER A 243 -3.61 -19.47 28.36
CA SER A 243 -3.12 -20.81 28.72
C SER A 243 -3.71 -21.87 27.80
N TYR A 244 -2.82 -22.51 27.06
CA TYR A 244 -2.90 -23.82 26.42
C TYR A 244 -3.22 -25.07 27.25
N PRO A 245 -4.35 -25.81 27.13
CA PRO A 245 -4.31 -27.22 27.45
C PRO A 245 -3.30 -27.87 26.49
N SER A 246 -2.38 -28.66 27.04
CA SER A 246 -1.41 -29.44 26.27
C SER A 246 -2.09 -30.11 25.08
N LEU A 247 -1.68 -29.78 23.85
CA LEU A 247 -1.99 -30.55 22.64
C LEU A 247 -1.31 -31.92 22.77
N ARG A 248 -1.90 -32.83 23.54
CA ARG A 248 -1.49 -34.24 23.52
C ARG A 248 -1.91 -34.81 22.18
N ARG A 249 -0.93 -35.33 21.43
CA ARG A 249 -1.16 -36.08 20.19
C ARG A 249 -2.21 -37.18 20.45
N LYS A 250 -3.32 -37.09 19.72
CA LYS A 250 -4.40 -38.08 19.54
C LYS A 250 -5.22 -38.46 20.78
N GLY A 251 -6.51 -38.15 20.73
CA GLY A 251 -7.56 -38.85 21.51
C GLY A 251 -8.52 -37.93 22.27
N HIS A 252 -9.65 -37.63 21.65
CA HIS A 252 -10.97 -37.30 22.24
C HIS A 252 -11.13 -36.29 23.40
N PHE A 253 -11.91 -35.25 23.07
CA PHE A 253 -12.90 -34.48 23.86
C PHE A 253 -12.52 -33.73 25.16
N GLY A 254 -12.85 -32.43 25.13
CA GLY A 254 -13.21 -31.62 26.30
C GLY A 254 -12.06 -30.82 26.91
N SER A 255 -11.82 -29.59 26.46
CA SER A 255 -10.90 -28.68 27.14
C SER A 255 -11.55 -27.33 27.45
N ARG A 256 -11.64 -27.03 28.75
CA ARG A 256 -12.09 -25.74 29.31
C ARG A 256 -10.87 -24.85 29.51
N TRP A 257 -10.92 -23.65 28.94
CA TRP A 257 -9.84 -22.66 28.97
C TRP A 257 -10.11 -21.64 30.07
N THR A 258 -9.09 -21.27 30.84
CA THR A 258 -9.18 -20.22 31.86
C THR A 258 -8.53 -18.95 31.35
N PHE A 259 -9.29 -17.86 31.36
CA PHE A 259 -8.86 -16.53 30.91
C PHE A 259 -8.58 -15.66 32.12
N PHE A 260 -7.41 -15.01 32.15
CA PHE A 260 -7.11 -13.95 33.09
C PHE A 260 -6.96 -12.64 32.31
N SER A 261 -8.04 -11.85 32.25
CA SER A 261 -7.97 -10.45 31.85
C SER A 261 -7.78 -9.62 33.11
N ASN A 262 -6.60 -9.00 33.28
CA ASN A 262 -6.42 -8.07 34.39
C ASN A 262 -6.93 -6.70 33.96
N SER A 263 -8.24 -6.48 34.04
CA SER A 263 -8.88 -5.21 33.69
C SER A 263 -8.80 -4.19 34.82
N SER A 264 -7.60 -3.96 35.39
CA SER A 264 -7.27 -2.81 36.24
C SER A 264 -5.91 -3.03 36.94
N CYS A 265 -4.81 -2.60 36.32
CA CYS A 265 -3.56 -2.41 37.04
C CYS A 265 -3.27 -0.90 37.16
N ARG A 266 -3.82 -0.27 38.22
CA ARG A 266 -3.20 0.91 38.86
C ARG A 266 -2.10 0.52 39.86
N GLY A 267 -1.70 -0.75 39.91
CA GLY A 267 -0.56 -1.24 40.67
C GLY A 267 0.42 -1.92 39.72
N GLY A 268 1.67 -1.46 39.71
CA GLY A 268 2.74 -2.03 38.89
C GLY A 268 2.94 -3.51 39.21
N ILE A 269 3.10 -4.32 38.15
CA ILE A 269 3.64 -5.66 38.28
C ILE A 269 5.13 -5.46 38.56
N ASN A 270 5.54 -5.70 39.80
CA ASN A 270 6.93 -5.67 40.22
C ASN A 270 7.62 -6.90 39.61
N LEU A 271 8.12 -6.77 38.38
CA LEU A 271 9.06 -7.73 37.81
C LEU A 271 10.37 -7.52 38.57
N GLY A 272 10.59 -8.35 39.58
CA GLY A 272 11.86 -8.44 40.28
C GLY A 272 12.99 -8.48 39.25
N THR A 273 13.90 -7.52 39.39
CA THR A 273 15.11 -7.41 38.59
C THR A 273 15.82 -8.77 38.56
N CYS A 274 15.81 -9.42 37.41
CA CYS A 274 16.68 -10.55 37.14
C CYS A 274 18.10 -9.97 36.98
N ARG A 275 18.81 -9.78 38.10
CA ARG A 275 20.25 -9.52 38.10
C ARG A 275 20.89 -10.72 37.41
N ARG A 276 21.55 -10.48 36.28
CA ARG A 276 22.48 -11.45 35.68
C ARG A 276 23.57 -11.72 36.70
N GLY A 277 23.51 -12.87 37.35
CA GLY A 277 24.66 -13.46 38.02
C GLY A 277 25.63 -13.93 36.93
N LEU A 278 26.59 -13.08 36.57
CA LEU A 278 27.82 -13.53 35.93
C LEU A 278 28.69 -14.09 37.06
N HIS A 279 28.61 -15.41 37.27
CA HIS A 279 29.71 -16.16 37.86
C HIS A 279 30.67 -16.51 36.72
N SER A 280 31.78 -15.79 36.61
CA SER A 280 33.01 -16.30 36.04
C SER A 280 33.89 -16.70 37.21
N GLU A 281 34.15 -18.00 37.35
CA GLU A 281 35.24 -18.48 38.19
C GLU A 281 36.59 -18.03 37.62
N SER A 282 37.48 -17.82 38.57
CA SER A 282 38.85 -17.32 38.54
C SER A 282 39.78 -18.00 37.55
N ASP A 283 40.69 -17.22 36.98
CA ASP A 283 42.12 -17.47 37.14
C ASP A 283 42.87 -16.15 37.32
N ALA A 284 43.88 -16.21 38.18
CA ALA A 284 44.61 -15.12 38.80
C ALA A 284 45.83 -14.67 37.97
N ASP A 285 46.56 -13.72 38.56
CA ASP A 285 47.90 -13.22 38.26
C ASP A 285 47.93 -11.91 37.44
N GLU A 286 47.92 -10.74 38.08
CA GLU A 286 49.06 -10.07 38.77
C GLU A 286 50.05 -9.45 37.75
N PHE A 287 49.98 -8.13 37.53
CA PHE A 287 51.06 -7.19 37.86
C PHE A 287 50.69 -5.73 37.55
N THR A 288 51.13 -4.88 38.48
CA THR A 288 51.00 -3.42 38.60
C THR A 288 51.85 -2.61 37.62
N ALA A 289 51.33 -1.40 37.32
CA ALA A 289 51.97 -0.09 37.13
C ALA A 289 51.60 0.59 35.81
#